data_AF-A0A4R5AQB7-F1
#
_entry.id   AF-A0A4R5AQB7-F1
#
_cell.length_a   1.000
_cell.length_b   1.000
_cell.length_c   1.000
_cell.angle_alpha   90.00
_cell.angle_beta   90.00
_cell.angle_gamma   90.00
#
_symmetry.space_group_name_H-M   'P 1'
#
loop_
_entity.id
_entity.type
_entity.pdbx_description
1 polymer ?
#
loop_
_entity_poly.entity_id
_entity_poly.type
_entity_poly.pdbx_seq_one_letter_code
_entity_poly.pdbx_strand_id
1 'polypeptide(L)'
;MNRNKINEEMQGFADHLENLKINFSDTPQYCNGNLTPWSEVKKGEIASEIIMAEKYYMDPRNNEGTYEERRAKLKEIIKSVFTKFISERTKEYESVVCHYRGIDWNQAGNSSWKALTCREDLRFDRNTLVHTTNGDWKGGPNYSDNDRVISWKTGGHRRSETFAEIDARFYEIEKLVINELNTARQVLQERGISTDLP
;
A
#
# COMPACT_ATOMS: atom_id res chain seq x y z
N MET A 1 -15.78 27.13 -28.27
CA MET A 1 -15.93 25.69 -27.98
C MET A 1 -16.63 25.56 -26.63
N ASN A 2 -17.70 24.78 -26.54
CA ASN A 2 -18.63 24.77 -25.40
C ASN A 2 -18.03 24.01 -24.21
N ARG A 3 -17.93 24.64 -23.02
CA ARG A 3 -17.30 24.04 -21.81
C ARG A 3 -17.90 22.69 -21.43
N ASN A 4 -19.20 22.50 -21.65
CA ASN A 4 -19.89 21.25 -21.34
C ASN A 4 -19.39 20.08 -22.20
N LYS A 5 -19.04 20.35 -23.46
CA LYS A 5 -18.58 19.31 -24.40
C LYS A 5 -17.19 18.78 -24.05
N ILE A 6 -16.33 19.63 -23.46
CA ILE A 6 -14.99 19.26 -23.00
C ILE A 6 -15.08 18.38 -21.74
N ASN A 7 -16.00 18.70 -20.82
CA ASN A 7 -16.21 17.89 -19.62
C ASN A 7 -16.79 16.51 -19.96
N GLU A 8 -17.71 16.43 -20.92
CA GLU A 8 -18.28 15.15 -21.40
C GLU A 8 -17.23 14.25 -22.06
N GLU A 9 -16.33 14.82 -22.88
CA GLU A 9 -15.24 14.07 -23.51
C GLU A 9 -14.18 13.58 -22.50
N MET A 10 -13.94 14.35 -21.44
CA MET A 10 -13.03 13.98 -20.35
C MET A 10 -13.57 12.86 -19.48
N GLN A 11 -14.86 12.95 -19.14
CA GLN A 11 -15.54 11.90 -18.41
C GLN A 11 -15.55 10.61 -19.24
N GLY A 12 -15.83 10.70 -20.54
CA GLY A 12 -15.77 9.55 -21.44
C GLY A 12 -14.38 8.90 -21.55
N PHE A 13 -13.28 9.66 -21.43
CA PHE A 13 -11.93 9.10 -21.42
C PHE A 13 -11.58 8.42 -20.09
N ALA A 14 -11.96 9.03 -18.96
CA ALA A 14 -11.82 8.41 -17.64
C ALA A 14 -12.66 7.13 -17.55
N ASP A 15 -13.90 7.16 -18.04
CA ASP A 15 -14.80 6.01 -18.11
C ASP A 15 -14.28 4.93 -19.08
N HIS A 16 -13.60 5.33 -20.17
CA HIS A 16 -12.98 4.38 -21.11
C HIS A 16 -11.74 3.70 -20.51
N LEU A 17 -10.97 4.43 -19.68
CA LEU A 17 -9.88 3.86 -18.88
C LEU A 17 -10.39 2.98 -17.74
N GLU A 18 -11.53 3.30 -17.12
CA GLU A 18 -12.20 2.42 -16.14
C GLU A 18 -12.71 1.11 -16.80
N ASN A 19 -13.23 1.20 -18.04
CA ASN A 19 -13.72 0.04 -18.79
C ASN A 19 -12.60 -0.85 -19.35
N LEU A 20 -11.43 -0.27 -19.62
CA LEU A 20 -10.20 -1.01 -19.90
C LEU A 20 -9.51 -1.33 -18.57
N LYS A 21 -9.97 -2.38 -17.86
CA LYS A 21 -9.29 -3.00 -16.71
C LYS A 21 -7.91 -3.59 -17.08
N ILE A 22 -7.04 -2.78 -17.66
CA ILE A 22 -5.65 -3.10 -17.85
C ILE A 22 -4.94 -2.37 -16.72
N ASN A 23 -4.72 -3.08 -15.61
CA ASN A 23 -4.00 -2.62 -14.42
C ASN A 23 -2.50 -2.42 -14.76
N PHE A 24 -2.18 -1.46 -15.62
CA PHE A 24 -0.82 -0.95 -15.69
C PHE A 24 -0.66 0.08 -14.58
N SER A 25 -0.21 -0.38 -13.41
CA SER A 25 0.40 0.54 -12.46
C SER A 25 1.74 0.98 -13.03
N ASP A 26 1.99 2.28 -13.06
CA ASP A 26 3.31 2.80 -13.34
C ASP A 26 4.29 2.35 -12.26
N THR A 27 5.55 2.16 -12.64
CA THR A 27 6.60 1.89 -11.66
C THR A 27 6.98 3.21 -10.99
N PRO A 28 7.02 3.28 -9.66
CA PRO A 28 7.55 4.47 -8.99
C PRO A 28 9.00 4.71 -9.40
N GLN A 29 9.42 5.96 -9.48
CA GLN A 29 10.83 6.29 -9.75
C GLN A 29 11.73 5.76 -8.64
N TYR A 30 11.27 5.89 -7.39
CA TYR A 30 11.90 5.33 -6.21
C TYR A 30 10.86 5.23 -5.08
N CYS A 31 11.13 4.38 -4.11
CA CYS A 31 10.41 4.38 -2.84
C CYS A 31 11.42 4.54 -1.71
N ASN A 32 11.15 5.47 -0.80
CA ASN A 32 11.86 5.62 0.46
C ASN A 32 11.12 4.87 1.56
N GLY A 33 11.83 4.50 2.64
CA GLY A 33 11.27 3.81 3.79
C GLY A 33 11.89 2.43 4.03
N ASN A 34 11.58 1.84 5.18
CA ASN A 34 12.18 0.59 5.63
C ASN A 34 11.12 -0.52 5.72
N LEU A 35 10.47 -0.84 4.59
CA LEU A 35 9.58 -1.99 4.54
C LEU A 35 10.38 -3.26 4.33
N THR A 36 10.48 -4.07 5.37
CA THR A 36 11.16 -5.35 5.26
C THR A 36 10.34 -6.33 4.41
N PRO A 37 10.96 -7.22 3.63
CA PRO A 37 10.21 -8.22 2.87
C PRO A 37 9.44 -9.18 3.78
N TRP A 38 8.16 -9.42 3.48
CA TRP A 38 7.40 -10.49 4.11
C TRP A 38 7.88 -11.83 3.58
N SER A 39 8.62 -12.57 4.40
CA SER A 39 9.31 -13.81 4.01
C SER A 39 8.99 -14.97 4.96
N GLU A 40 9.29 -16.19 4.54
CA GLU A 40 9.16 -17.39 5.39
C GLU A 40 9.98 -17.28 6.68
N VAL A 41 11.11 -16.55 6.64
CA VAL A 41 11.93 -16.28 7.83
C VAL A 41 11.16 -15.44 8.84
N LYS A 42 10.56 -14.32 8.41
CA LYS A 42 9.75 -13.45 9.30
C LYS A 42 8.52 -14.19 9.86
N LYS A 43 7.85 -15.01 9.04
CA LYS A 43 6.76 -15.89 9.52
C LYS A 43 7.25 -16.84 10.60
N GLY A 44 8.41 -17.47 10.36
CA GLY A 44 9.05 -18.40 11.28
C GLY A 44 9.46 -17.75 12.60
N GLU A 45 9.94 -16.50 12.59
CA GLU A 45 10.29 -15.75 13.79
C GLU A 45 9.09 -15.55 14.72
N ILE A 46 7.95 -15.08 14.17
CA ILE A 46 6.70 -14.91 14.92
C ILE A 46 6.22 -16.25 15.48
N ALA A 47 6.23 -17.29 14.66
CA ALA A 47 5.77 -18.60 15.08
C ALA A 47 6.69 -19.23 16.14
N SER A 48 8.01 -19.04 16.03
CA SER A 48 9.01 -19.64 16.92
C SER A 48 8.82 -19.22 18.37
N GLU A 49 8.61 -17.93 18.63
CA GLU A 49 8.38 -17.42 19.99
C GLU A 49 7.15 -18.07 20.64
N ILE A 50 6.06 -18.18 19.88
CA ILE A 50 4.83 -18.81 20.35
C ILE A 50 5.00 -20.32 20.54
N ILE A 51 5.70 -21.01 19.64
CA ILE A 51 5.99 -22.45 19.76
C ILE A 51 6.84 -22.73 21.00
N MET A 52 7.84 -21.90 21.28
CA MET A 52 8.66 -22.05 22.49
C MET A 52 7.83 -21.83 23.76
N ALA A 53 6.97 -20.81 23.77
CA ALA A 53 6.06 -20.55 24.88
C ALA A 53 5.07 -21.70 25.08
N GLU A 54 4.48 -22.23 24.00
CA GLU A 54 3.55 -23.35 24.05
C GLU A 54 4.23 -24.60 24.61
N LYS A 55 5.41 -24.97 24.11
CA LYS A 55 6.22 -26.07 24.65
C LYS A 55 6.53 -25.90 26.13
N TYR A 56 6.82 -24.68 26.58
CA TYR A 56 7.12 -24.42 27.98
C TYR A 56 5.87 -24.50 28.86
N TYR A 57 4.83 -23.72 28.55
CA TYR A 57 3.64 -23.61 29.38
C TYR A 57 2.74 -24.84 29.34
N MET A 58 2.72 -25.59 28.23
CA MET A 58 1.90 -26.80 28.11
C MET A 58 2.63 -28.08 28.53
N ASP A 59 3.92 -28.02 28.90
CA ASP A 59 4.65 -29.19 29.42
C ASP A 59 4.00 -29.70 30.73
N PRO A 60 3.62 -30.99 30.85
CA PRO A 60 3.09 -31.55 32.08
C PRO A 60 4.02 -31.42 33.31
N ARG A 61 5.33 -31.24 33.08
CA ARG A 61 6.36 -31.06 34.11
C ARG A 61 6.54 -29.61 34.55
N ASN A 62 5.87 -28.67 33.90
CA ASN A 62 5.92 -27.26 34.28
C ASN A 62 5.11 -27.04 35.57
N ASN A 63 5.80 -26.55 36.59
CA ASN A 63 5.26 -26.32 37.94
C ASN A 63 4.82 -24.86 38.17
N GLU A 64 4.79 -24.00 37.13
CA GLU A 64 4.37 -22.60 37.22
C GLU A 64 2.84 -22.42 37.29
N GLY A 65 2.21 -23.07 38.27
CA GLY A 65 0.79 -22.97 38.53
C GLY A 65 -0.06 -24.04 37.85
N THR A 66 -1.36 -23.84 37.91
CA THR A 66 -2.37 -24.74 37.35
C THR A 66 -2.36 -24.74 35.82
N TYR A 67 -3.01 -25.73 35.21
CA TYR A 67 -3.15 -25.78 33.75
C TYR A 67 -3.79 -24.49 33.18
N GLU A 68 -4.83 -23.97 33.83
CA GLU A 68 -5.51 -22.75 33.37
C GLU A 68 -4.66 -21.49 33.51
N GLU A 69 -3.87 -21.37 34.59
CA GLU A 69 -2.93 -20.25 34.76
C GLU A 69 -1.84 -20.27 33.68
N ARG A 70 -1.29 -21.46 33.37
CA ARG A 70 -0.31 -21.62 32.30
C ARG A 70 -0.92 -21.33 30.92
N ARG A 71 -2.17 -21.73 30.69
CA ARG A 71 -2.91 -21.41 29.46
C ARG A 71 -3.17 -19.91 29.32
N ALA A 72 -3.50 -19.22 30.41
CA ALA A 72 -3.66 -17.77 30.42
C ALA A 72 -2.33 -17.06 30.09
N LYS A 73 -1.21 -17.49 30.70
CA LYS A 73 0.13 -16.97 30.37
C LYS A 73 0.48 -17.17 28.89
N LEU A 74 0.19 -18.34 28.33
CA LEU A 74 0.39 -18.60 26.89
C LEU A 74 -0.42 -17.63 26.02
N LYS A 75 -1.69 -17.39 26.37
CA LYS A 75 -2.54 -16.42 25.65
C LYS A 75 -1.97 -15.00 25.71
N GLU A 76 -1.46 -14.57 26.87
CA GLU A 76 -0.83 -13.26 27.00
C GLU A 76 0.43 -13.13 26.14
N ILE A 77 1.23 -14.19 26.01
CA ILE A 77 2.39 -14.19 25.10
C ILE A 77 1.95 -14.09 23.64
N ILE A 78 0.96 -14.91 23.22
CA ILE A 78 0.42 -14.83 21.85
C ILE A 78 -0.06 -13.41 21.54
N LYS A 79 -0.83 -12.81 22.46
CA LYS A 79 -1.32 -11.43 22.35
C LYS A 79 -0.18 -10.42 22.28
N SER A 80 0.83 -10.55 23.12
CA SER A 80 2.00 -9.68 23.14
C SER A 80 2.77 -9.74 21.80
N VAL A 81 3.08 -10.95 21.32
CA VAL A 81 3.77 -11.18 20.05
C VAL A 81 3.00 -10.58 18.88
N PHE A 82 1.68 -10.84 18.80
CA PHE A 82 0.85 -10.31 17.73
C PHE A 82 0.70 -8.78 17.79
N THR A 83 0.54 -8.21 18.99
CA THR A 83 0.46 -6.75 19.17
C THR A 83 1.76 -6.08 18.75
N LYS A 84 2.90 -6.65 19.14
CA LYS A 84 4.22 -6.17 18.75
C LYS A 84 4.39 -6.22 17.24
N PHE A 85 4.07 -7.36 16.61
CA PHE A 85 4.10 -7.50 15.16
C PHE A 85 3.24 -6.43 14.46
N ILE A 86 1.97 -6.28 14.86
CA ILE A 86 1.06 -5.30 14.25
C ILE A 86 1.64 -3.90 14.35
N SER A 87 2.12 -3.50 15.53
CA SER A 87 2.71 -2.18 15.76
C SER A 87 3.96 -1.94 14.91
N GLU A 88 4.91 -2.87 14.92
CA GLU A 88 6.16 -2.74 14.16
C GLU A 88 5.89 -2.72 12.66
N ARG A 89 5.04 -3.63 12.18
CA ARG A 89 4.73 -3.75 10.75
C ARG A 89 3.92 -2.57 10.21
N THR A 90 2.99 -2.04 11.01
CA THR A 90 2.25 -0.80 10.66
C THR A 90 3.22 0.36 10.46
N LYS A 91 4.18 0.55 11.38
CA LYS A 91 5.21 1.60 11.25
C LYS A 91 6.08 1.42 10.01
N GLU A 92 6.44 0.18 9.68
CA GLU A 92 7.19 -0.10 8.44
C GLU A 92 6.40 0.36 7.20
N TYR A 93 5.11 0.01 7.10
CA TYR A 93 4.24 0.46 6.01
C TYR A 93 4.04 1.98 5.96
N GLU A 94 3.78 2.61 7.11
CA GLU A 94 3.62 4.07 7.22
C GLU A 94 4.89 4.84 6.83
N SER A 95 6.06 4.23 7.03
CA SER A 95 7.35 4.83 6.66
C SER A 95 7.58 4.90 5.15
N VAL A 96 6.86 4.10 4.35
CA VAL A 96 7.08 4.03 2.91
C VAL A 96 6.42 5.18 2.18
N VAL A 97 7.22 5.87 1.38
CA VAL A 97 6.76 6.91 0.44
C VAL A 97 7.33 6.58 -0.93
N CYS A 98 6.45 6.32 -1.89
CA CYS A 98 6.84 6.03 -3.26
C CYS A 98 6.63 7.26 -4.13
N HIS A 99 7.69 7.72 -4.80
CA HIS A 99 7.65 8.90 -5.65
C HIS A 99 7.37 8.49 -7.10
N TYR A 100 6.35 9.11 -7.70
CA TYR A 100 5.97 8.90 -9.08
C TYR A 100 6.24 10.17 -9.88
N ARG A 101 6.74 9.99 -11.10
CA ARG A 101 6.91 11.07 -12.06
C ARG A 101 6.43 10.63 -13.43
N GLY A 102 5.54 11.41 -14.00
CA GLY A 102 5.04 11.24 -15.35
C GLY A 102 5.47 12.42 -16.19
N ILE A 103 6.02 12.14 -17.36
CA ILE A 103 6.51 13.15 -18.29
C ILE A 103 5.73 13.05 -19.60
N ASP A 104 5.39 14.21 -20.17
CA ASP A 104 4.92 14.31 -21.55
C ASP A 104 5.92 15.06 -22.44
N TRP A 105 6.27 14.40 -23.54
CA TRP A 105 7.10 14.94 -24.60
C TRP A 105 6.25 15.14 -25.86
N ASN A 106 5.19 15.96 -25.75
CA ASN A 106 4.36 16.27 -26.92
C ASN A 106 5.07 17.26 -27.85
N GLN A 107 4.70 17.23 -29.14
CA GLN A 107 5.19 18.22 -30.10
C GLN A 107 4.50 19.58 -29.91
N ALA A 108 5.20 20.65 -30.27
CA ALA A 108 4.63 22.00 -30.32
C ALA A 108 3.30 22.01 -31.11
N GLY A 109 2.24 22.54 -30.50
CA GLY A 109 0.89 22.59 -31.08
C GLY A 109 -0.03 21.41 -30.77
N ASN A 110 0.46 20.28 -30.24
CA ASN A 110 -0.36 19.11 -29.92
C ASN A 110 -0.75 19.07 -28.43
N SER A 111 -2.00 18.73 -28.11
CA SER A 111 -2.41 18.44 -26.73
C SER A 111 -2.58 16.94 -26.52
N SER A 112 -2.17 16.42 -25.38
CA SER A 112 -2.37 15.01 -25.02
C SER A 112 -2.96 14.87 -23.61
N TRP A 113 -3.64 13.75 -23.35
CA TRP A 113 -4.00 13.35 -21.99
C TRP A 113 -2.93 12.41 -21.46
N LYS A 114 -2.54 12.63 -20.21
CA LYS A 114 -1.66 11.75 -19.45
C LYS A 114 -2.33 11.30 -18.18
N ALA A 115 -1.94 10.11 -17.73
CA ALA A 115 -2.29 9.58 -16.44
C ALA A 115 -1.03 8.97 -15.80
N LEU A 116 -0.98 9.03 -14.47
CA LEU A 116 -0.14 8.19 -13.64
C LEU A 116 -1.06 7.30 -12.81
N THR A 117 -0.71 6.03 -12.70
CA THR A 117 -1.44 5.05 -11.91
C THR A 117 -0.48 4.46 -10.89
N CYS A 118 -0.73 4.61 -9.59
CA CYS A 118 0.08 3.93 -8.59
C CYS A 118 -0.34 2.46 -8.44
N ARG A 119 0.52 1.68 -7.77
CA ARG A 119 0.23 0.27 -7.43
C ARG A 119 -1.09 0.14 -6.66
N GLU A 120 -1.69 -1.05 -6.74
CA GLU A 120 -3.00 -1.33 -6.15
C GLU A 120 -3.07 -1.10 -4.64
N ASP A 121 -1.96 -1.31 -3.92
CA ASP A 121 -1.76 -1.17 -2.48
C ASP A 121 -1.32 0.25 -2.04
N LEU A 122 -1.16 1.17 -2.99
CA LEU A 122 -0.78 2.57 -2.76
C LEU A 122 -1.91 3.53 -3.18
N ARG A 123 -1.88 4.74 -2.62
CA ARG A 123 -2.70 5.89 -3.04
C ARG A 123 -1.86 7.14 -3.10
N PHE A 124 -2.14 8.00 -4.08
CA PHE A 124 -1.46 9.28 -4.24
C PHE A 124 -1.84 10.26 -3.12
N ASP A 125 -0.84 10.94 -2.58
CA ASP A 125 -1.00 12.04 -1.65
C ASP A 125 -1.18 13.34 -2.43
N ARG A 126 -2.44 13.80 -2.50
CA ARG A 126 -2.82 15.00 -3.26
C ARG A 126 -2.02 16.25 -2.87
N ASN A 127 -1.55 16.34 -1.63
CA ASN A 127 -0.83 17.51 -1.13
C ASN A 127 0.63 17.60 -1.60
N THR A 128 1.15 16.52 -2.20
CA THR A 128 2.54 16.40 -2.65
C THR A 128 2.69 16.65 -4.15
N LEU A 129 1.61 16.94 -4.86
CA LEU A 129 1.64 17.13 -6.30
C LEU A 129 2.50 18.33 -6.68
N VAL A 130 3.57 18.06 -7.42
CA VAL A 130 4.43 19.07 -8.06
C VAL A 130 4.25 18.97 -9.57
N HIS A 131 4.12 20.12 -10.23
CA HIS A 131 3.98 20.19 -11.69
C HIS A 131 4.72 21.41 -12.24
N THR A 132 4.87 21.49 -13.56
CA THR A 132 5.44 22.68 -14.19
C THR A 132 4.53 23.90 -14.02
N THR A 133 5.08 25.01 -13.53
CA THR A 133 4.35 26.25 -13.22
C THR A 133 3.97 27.08 -14.44
N ASN A 134 4.67 26.94 -15.58
CA ASN A 134 4.70 27.96 -16.63
C ASN A 134 4.28 27.53 -18.06
N GLY A 135 3.36 26.58 -18.26
CA GLY A 135 2.73 26.56 -19.59
C GLY A 135 1.84 25.40 -19.99
N ASP A 136 1.90 24.29 -19.27
CA ASP A 136 1.70 23.06 -20.00
C ASP A 136 0.61 22.13 -19.49
N TRP A 137 0.12 22.31 -18.26
CA TRP A 137 -1.17 21.74 -17.88
C TRP A 137 -2.30 22.60 -18.46
N LYS A 138 -3.09 22.04 -19.38
CA LYS A 138 -4.30 22.65 -19.97
C LYS A 138 -5.58 22.17 -19.30
N GLY A 139 -5.49 21.22 -18.37
CA GLY A 139 -6.60 20.67 -17.60
C GLY A 139 -6.10 19.63 -16.60
N GLY A 140 -6.90 19.35 -15.58
CA GLY A 140 -6.50 18.55 -14.42
C GLY A 140 -5.87 19.40 -13.29
N PRO A 141 -5.42 18.76 -12.20
CA PRO A 141 -5.35 17.31 -12.02
C PRO A 141 -6.74 16.72 -11.75
N ASN A 142 -7.08 15.61 -12.39
CA ASN A 142 -8.25 14.81 -12.03
C ASN A 142 -7.78 13.54 -11.35
N TYR A 143 -8.35 13.27 -10.19
CA TYR A 143 -8.10 12.05 -9.44
C TYR A 143 -9.25 11.08 -9.66
N SER A 144 -8.96 9.83 -10.00
CA SER A 144 -9.94 8.74 -10.06
C SER A 144 -9.48 7.56 -9.20
N ASP A 145 -10.30 6.50 -9.13
CA ASP A 145 -9.99 5.23 -8.45
C ASP A 145 -9.51 5.39 -7.00
N ASN A 146 -10.21 6.18 -6.18
CA ASN A 146 -9.86 6.42 -4.77
C ASN A 146 -8.45 7.01 -4.57
N ASP A 147 -8.00 7.89 -5.47
CA ASP A 147 -6.65 8.48 -5.50
C ASP A 147 -5.55 7.54 -6.01
N ARG A 148 -5.91 6.49 -6.75
CA ARG A 148 -4.92 5.61 -7.39
C ARG A 148 -4.44 6.13 -8.74
N VAL A 149 -5.24 6.96 -9.40
CA VAL A 149 -4.93 7.52 -10.72
C VAL A 149 -5.00 9.03 -10.63
N ILE A 150 -3.99 9.71 -11.17
CA ILE A 150 -4.01 11.14 -11.44
C ILE A 150 -3.86 11.35 -12.94
N SER A 151 -4.74 12.15 -13.53
CA SER A 151 -4.66 12.52 -14.94
C SER A 151 -4.59 14.02 -15.12
N TRP A 152 -3.86 14.44 -16.15
CA TRP A 152 -3.73 15.84 -16.55
C TRP A 152 -3.63 15.95 -18.06
N LYS A 153 -4.10 17.08 -18.59
CA LYS A 153 -4.00 17.40 -20.01
C LYS A 153 -2.80 18.27 -20.24
N THR A 154 -1.99 17.95 -21.23
CA THR A 154 -0.88 18.79 -21.66
C THR A 154 -1.24 19.61 -22.90
N GLY A 155 -0.62 20.77 -23.08
CA GLY A 155 -0.66 21.54 -24.35
C GLY A 155 0.66 21.42 -25.11
N GLY A 156 0.75 21.82 -26.38
CA GLY A 156 1.98 21.55 -27.15
C GLY A 156 3.18 22.41 -26.74
N HIS A 157 4.34 21.80 -26.50
CA HIS A 157 5.54 22.50 -26.00
C HIS A 157 6.49 22.97 -27.10
N ARG A 158 7.00 24.20 -26.99
CA ARG A 158 8.13 24.66 -27.81
C ARG A 158 9.50 24.41 -27.16
N ARG A 159 9.62 24.45 -25.82
CA ARG A 159 10.91 24.43 -25.10
C ARG A 159 10.91 23.90 -23.65
N SER A 160 9.83 23.32 -23.14
CA SER A 160 9.73 22.80 -21.76
C SER A 160 9.14 21.40 -21.72
N GLU A 161 9.70 20.54 -20.88
CA GLU A 161 9.13 19.25 -20.50
C GLU A 161 7.91 19.48 -19.60
N THR A 162 6.84 18.71 -19.79
CA THR A 162 5.68 18.76 -18.88
C THR A 162 5.66 17.56 -18.01
N PHE A 163 5.70 17.79 -16.71
CA PHE A 163 5.71 16.71 -15.74
C PHE A 163 4.63 16.88 -14.69
N ALA A 164 4.29 15.74 -14.10
CA ALA A 164 3.59 15.59 -12.85
C ALA A 164 4.48 14.74 -11.95
N GLU A 165 4.72 15.20 -10.73
CA GLU A 165 5.39 14.45 -9.68
C GLU A 165 4.44 14.37 -8.49
N ILE A 166 4.30 13.18 -7.91
CA ILE A 166 3.40 12.99 -6.78
C ILE A 166 3.88 11.80 -5.95
N ASP A 167 3.76 11.93 -4.64
CA ASP A 167 4.06 10.83 -3.73
C ASP A 167 2.83 9.94 -3.56
N ALA A 168 3.06 8.66 -3.32
CA ALA A 168 2.05 7.69 -2.95
C ALA A 168 2.44 6.94 -1.68
N ARG A 169 1.44 6.59 -0.87
CA ARG A 169 1.59 5.89 0.41
C ARG A 169 0.69 4.67 0.45
N PHE A 170 1.01 3.69 1.29
CA PHE A 170 0.12 2.56 1.52
C PHE A 170 -1.22 3.02 2.09
N TYR A 171 -2.29 2.41 1.64
CA TYR A 171 -3.63 2.57 2.20
C TYR A 171 -4.11 1.21 2.75
N GLU A 172 -5.15 1.21 3.59
CA GLU A 172 -5.63 -0.01 4.25
C GLU A 172 -4.50 -0.79 4.98
N ILE A 173 -3.54 -0.08 5.58
CA ILE A 173 -2.36 -0.68 6.22
C ILE A 173 -2.75 -1.76 7.23
N GLU A 174 -3.76 -1.51 8.05
CA GLU A 174 -4.27 -2.48 9.02
C GLU A 174 -4.64 -3.82 8.35
N LYS A 175 -5.35 -3.77 7.21
CA LYS A 175 -5.75 -4.97 6.47
C LYS A 175 -4.54 -5.70 5.89
N LEU A 176 -3.55 -4.98 5.37
CA LEU A 176 -2.30 -5.58 4.87
C LEU A 176 -1.56 -6.32 5.99
N VAL A 177 -1.38 -5.65 7.13
CA VAL A 177 -0.73 -6.20 8.32
C VAL A 177 -1.47 -7.42 8.86
N ILE A 178 -2.80 -7.36 8.96
CA ILE A 178 -3.62 -8.49 9.43
C ILE A 178 -3.55 -9.68 8.46
N ASN A 179 -3.53 -9.44 7.15
CA ASN A 179 -3.35 -10.51 6.17
C ASN A 179 -1.99 -11.21 6.33
N GLU A 180 -0.91 -10.44 6.50
CA GLU A 180 0.40 -11.02 6.80
C GLU A 180 0.38 -11.82 8.11
N LEU A 181 -0.17 -11.25 9.19
CA LEU A 181 -0.31 -11.97 10.46
C LEU A 181 -1.08 -13.28 10.30
N ASN A 182 -2.15 -13.30 9.52
CA ASN A 182 -2.94 -14.51 9.28
C ASN A 182 -2.12 -15.60 8.58
N THR A 183 -1.20 -15.23 7.67
CA THR A 183 -0.27 -16.22 7.08
C THR A 183 0.69 -16.81 8.11
N ALA A 184 1.11 -16.04 9.14
CA ALA A 184 1.90 -16.57 10.24
C ALA A 184 1.05 -17.42 11.21
N ARG A 185 -0.21 -17.03 11.46
CA ARG A 185 -1.16 -17.82 12.27
C ARG A 185 -1.43 -19.19 11.68
N GLN A 186 -1.46 -19.31 10.36
CA GLN A 186 -1.65 -20.59 9.67
C GLN A 186 -0.55 -21.60 10.07
N VAL A 187 0.71 -21.16 10.17
CA VAL A 187 1.83 -22.02 10.62
C VAL A 187 1.62 -22.57 12.03
N LEU A 188 1.00 -21.77 12.91
CA LEU A 188 0.67 -22.18 14.28
C LEU A 188 -0.53 -23.13 14.32
N GLN A 189 -1.56 -22.87 13.50
CA GLN A 189 -2.74 -23.73 13.38
C GLN A 189 -2.39 -25.11 12.83
N GLU A 190 -1.50 -25.19 11.83
CA GLU A 190 -0.98 -26.45 11.29
C GLU A 190 -0.25 -27.29 12.35
N ARG A 191 0.23 -26.67 13.43
CA ARG A 191 0.84 -27.32 14.59
C ARG A 191 -0.12 -27.61 15.74
N GLY A 192 -1.41 -27.31 15.58
CA GLY A 192 -2.43 -27.48 16.62
C GLY A 192 -2.43 -26.40 17.70
N ILE A 193 -1.67 -25.31 17.52
CA ILE A 193 -1.63 -24.19 18.47
C ILE A 193 -2.78 -23.23 18.16
N SER A 194 -3.75 -23.15 19.06
CA SER A 194 -4.88 -22.22 18.93
C SER A 194 -4.40 -20.77 19.02
N THR A 195 -4.66 -19.98 17.98
CA THR A 195 -4.31 -18.55 17.90
C THR A 195 -5.53 -17.64 17.97
N ASP A 196 -6.69 -18.16 18.34
CA ASP A 196 -7.88 -17.35 18.57
C ASP A 196 -7.64 -16.43 19.76
N LEU A 197 -7.40 -15.16 19.45
CA LEU A 197 -7.50 -14.09 20.42
C LEU A 197 -8.99 -13.89 20.74
N PRO A 198 -9.37 -13.70 22.01
CA PRO A 198 -10.74 -13.31 22.37
C PRO A 198 -11.12 -11.96 21.75
#